data_AF-A0A4S2SU52-F1
#
_entry.id   AF-A0A4S2SU52-F1
#
_cell.length_a   1.000
_cell.length_b   1.000
_cell.length_c   1.000
_cell.angle_alpha   90.00
_cell.angle_beta   90.00
_cell.angle_gamma   90.00
#
_symmetry.space_group_name_H-M   'P 1'
#
loop_
_entity.id
_entity.type
_entity.pdbx_description
1 polymer ?
#
loop_
_entity_poly.entity_id
_entity_poly.type
_entity_poly.pdbx_seq_one_letter_code
_entity_poly.pdbx_strand_id
1 'polypeptide(L)'
;MTRRRMRTAHRLGTGQGRISLATTSAATADAERNIDWIAVELAVNGELPCGLTRPEEIEIARLLTAKGMGPTDVGLYLGITKGTIRTWRDKGWKVRPLGRPAKAVR
;
A
#
# COMPACT_ATOMS: atom_id res chain seq x y z
N MET A 1 39.20 -15.06 48.30
CA MET A 1 39.17 -14.05 47.21
C MET A 1 37.96 -14.34 46.31
N THR A 2 36.94 -13.49 46.39
CA THR A 2 35.61 -13.67 45.77
C THR A 2 35.61 -13.07 44.36
N ARG A 3 35.24 -13.84 43.32
CA ARG A 3 35.01 -13.28 41.97
C ARG A 3 33.53 -13.00 41.76
N ARG A 4 33.24 -11.70 41.67
CA ARG A 4 31.96 -11.05 41.39
C ARG A 4 31.54 -11.31 39.94
N ARG A 5 30.29 -11.72 39.73
CA ARG A 5 29.63 -11.81 38.42
C ARG A 5 29.50 -10.44 37.75
N MET A 6 29.51 -10.38 36.42
CA MET A 6 28.60 -9.55 35.64
C MET A 6 28.46 -10.09 34.20
N ARG A 7 27.21 -10.30 33.78
CA ARG A 7 26.72 -10.64 32.43
C ARG A 7 26.82 -9.42 31.53
N THR A 8 27.08 -9.56 30.22
CA THR A 8 26.45 -8.70 29.19
C THR A 8 26.40 -9.37 27.81
N ALA A 9 25.16 -9.49 27.31
CA ALA A 9 24.68 -9.56 25.92
C ALA A 9 25.36 -10.51 24.90
N HIS A 10 24.76 -11.69 24.69
CA HIS A 10 24.78 -12.31 23.36
C HIS A 10 23.76 -11.59 22.48
N ARG A 11 24.24 -10.87 21.46
CA ARG A 11 23.44 -10.31 20.38
C ARG A 11 22.76 -11.48 19.66
N LEU A 12 21.45 -11.62 19.85
CA LEU A 12 20.61 -12.44 18.98
C LEU A 12 20.54 -11.72 17.64
N GLY A 13 21.44 -12.07 16.72
CA GLY A 13 21.26 -11.79 15.30
C GLY A 13 20.19 -12.74 14.78
N THR A 14 18.95 -12.28 14.76
CA THR A 14 17.84 -12.97 14.07
C THR A 14 18.11 -12.92 12.57
N GLY A 15 18.82 -13.93 12.08
CA GLY A 15 18.93 -14.24 10.67
C GLY A 15 17.56 -14.58 10.11
N GLN A 16 17.14 -13.83 9.10
CA GLN A 16 16.27 -14.27 8.00
C GLN A 16 15.04 -15.11 8.39
N GLY A 17 14.12 -14.48 9.12
CA GLY A 17 12.72 -14.87 9.06
C GLY A 17 12.10 -14.41 7.74
N ARG A 18 12.40 -15.08 6.61
CA ARG A 18 11.49 -15.05 5.46
C ARG A 18 10.31 -15.97 5.79
N ILE A 19 9.47 -15.49 6.70
CA ILE A 19 8.14 -16.05 6.92
C ILE A 19 7.19 -15.12 6.18
N SER A 20 7.13 -15.25 4.85
CA SER A 20 5.97 -14.75 4.10
C SER A 20 4.88 -15.82 4.22
N LEU A 21 4.29 -15.93 5.41
CA LEU A 21 3.04 -16.67 5.61
C LEU A 21 1.94 -15.65 5.89
N ALA A 22 1.24 -15.27 4.83
CA ALA A 22 -0.15 -14.85 4.89
C ALA A 22 -0.81 -15.15 3.53
N THR A 23 -0.92 -16.43 3.20
CA THR A 23 -1.88 -16.88 2.19
C THR A 23 -3.26 -16.86 2.84
N THR A 24 -3.87 -15.69 2.94
CA THR A 24 -5.32 -15.55 3.14
C THR A 24 -5.89 -15.05 1.83
N SER A 25 -6.26 -15.99 0.97
CA SER A 25 -7.15 -15.75 -0.16
C SER A 25 -8.57 -15.49 0.38
N ALA A 26 -8.76 -14.40 1.12
CA ALA A 26 -10.05 -13.72 1.17
C ALA A 26 -10.14 -12.93 -0.15
N ALA A 27 -11.30 -12.82 -0.77
CA ALA A 27 -11.45 -11.98 -1.95
C ALA A 27 -11.18 -10.50 -1.56
N THR A 28 -9.93 -10.07 -1.65
CA THR A 28 -9.44 -8.70 -1.39
C THR A 28 -9.56 -7.81 -2.61
N ALA A 29 -10.03 -8.35 -3.73
CA ALA A 29 -10.44 -7.58 -4.88
C ALA A 29 -11.86 -7.04 -4.65
N ASP A 30 -11.99 -5.74 -4.43
CA ASP A 30 -13.27 -5.07 -4.53
C ASP A 30 -13.58 -4.92 -6.03
N ALA A 31 -14.37 -5.85 -6.59
CA ALA A 31 -14.72 -5.83 -8.01
C ALA A 31 -15.58 -4.63 -8.41
N GLU A 32 -16.33 -4.04 -7.46
CA GLU A 32 -17.15 -2.86 -7.74
C GLU A 32 -16.29 -1.61 -7.88
N ARG A 33 -15.27 -1.47 -7.02
CA ARG A 33 -14.30 -0.37 -7.04
C ARG A 33 -13.08 -0.66 -7.91
N ASN A 34 -12.89 -1.91 -8.34
CA ASN A 34 -11.72 -2.43 -9.02
C ASN A 34 -10.42 -2.12 -8.25
N ILE A 35 -10.36 -2.53 -6.98
CA ILE A 35 -9.20 -2.33 -6.11
C ILE A 35 -8.73 -3.69 -5.60
N ASP A 36 -7.47 -4.03 -5.84
CA ASP A 36 -6.78 -5.07 -5.07
C ASP A 36 -6.19 -4.49 -3.78
N TRP A 37 -6.81 -4.80 -2.64
CA TRP A 37 -6.34 -4.31 -1.34
C TRP A 37 -4.96 -4.83 -0.96
N ILE A 38 -4.53 -5.99 -1.48
CA ILE A 38 -3.17 -6.51 -1.23
C ILE A 38 -2.16 -5.59 -1.91
N ALA A 39 -2.41 -5.20 -3.16
CA ALA A 39 -1.54 -4.27 -3.88
C ALA A 39 -1.45 -2.90 -3.16
N VAL A 40 -2.57 -2.42 -2.61
CA VAL A 40 -2.61 -1.19 -1.80
C VAL A 40 -1.78 -1.32 -0.53
N GLU A 41 -1.92 -2.42 0.22
CA GLU A 41 -1.17 -2.65 1.46
C GLU A 41 0.34 -2.74 1.22
N LEU A 42 0.76 -3.49 0.19
CA LEU A 42 2.16 -3.57 -0.22
C LEU A 42 2.72 -2.18 -0.54
N ALA A 43 2.00 -1.42 -1.38
CA ALA A 43 2.42 -0.08 -1.76
C ALA A 43 2.49 0.87 -0.56
N VAL A 44 1.57 0.80 0.40
CA VAL A 44 1.59 1.67 1.59
C VAL A 44 2.73 1.30 2.57
N ASN A 45 3.26 0.08 2.47
CA ASN A 45 4.39 -0.40 3.28
C ASN A 45 5.75 -0.28 2.58
N GLY A 46 5.81 0.34 1.39
CA GLY A 46 7.05 0.62 0.68
C GLY A 46 7.37 -0.36 -0.46
N GLU A 47 6.51 -1.35 -0.69
CA GLU A 47 6.65 -2.31 -1.79
C GLU A 47 5.68 -1.93 -2.91
N LEU A 48 6.13 -1.10 -3.86
CA LEU A 48 5.28 -0.65 -4.96
C LEU A 48 5.06 -1.79 -5.98
N PRO A 49 3.86 -2.37 -6.10
CA PRO A 49 3.60 -3.41 -7.09
C PRO A 49 3.61 -2.82 -8.50
N CYS A 50 4.02 -3.62 -9.49
CA CYS A 50 3.85 -3.24 -10.88
C CYS A 50 2.36 -3.36 -11.29
N GLY A 51 1.89 -2.42 -12.12
CA GLY A 51 0.56 -2.53 -12.73
C GLY A 51 -0.60 -2.07 -11.84
N LEU A 52 -0.36 -1.11 -10.95
CA LEU A 52 -1.43 -0.49 -10.16
C LEU A 52 -2.53 0.09 -11.06
N THR A 53 -3.77 -0.20 -10.73
CA THR A 53 -4.93 0.38 -11.40
C THR A 53 -5.17 1.80 -10.88
N ARG A 54 -5.86 2.62 -11.67
CA ARG A 54 -6.17 4.01 -11.28
C ARG A 54 -6.92 4.10 -9.93
N PRO A 55 -7.91 3.24 -9.64
CA PRO A 55 -8.50 3.11 -8.30
C PRO A 55 -7.48 2.86 -7.18
N GLU A 56 -6.54 1.93 -7.39
CA GLU A 56 -5.50 1.59 -6.40
C GLU A 56 -4.57 2.78 -6.16
N GLU A 57 -4.11 3.45 -7.22
CA GLU A 57 -3.27 4.65 -7.08
C GLU A 57 -3.96 5.75 -6.26
N ILE A 58 -5.27 5.96 -6.47
CA ILE A 58 -6.06 6.95 -5.69
C ILE A 58 -6.11 6.55 -4.22
N GLU A 59 -6.33 5.28 -3.93
CA GLU A 59 -6.45 4.78 -2.57
C GLU A 59 -5.10 4.80 -1.84
N ILE A 60 -4.02 4.39 -2.51
CA ILE A 60 -2.66 4.50 -1.99
C ILE A 60 -2.32 5.96 -1.72
N ALA A 61 -2.58 6.87 -2.66
CA ALA A 61 -2.34 8.30 -2.48
C ALA A 61 -3.11 8.87 -1.28
N ARG A 62 -4.37 8.46 -1.09
CA ARG A 62 -5.20 8.86 0.05
C ARG A 62 -4.57 8.40 1.36
N LEU A 63 -4.15 7.14 1.45
CA LEU A 63 -3.56 6.55 2.66
C LEU A 63 -2.19 7.17 2.99
N LEU A 64 -1.33 7.38 2.01
CA LEU A 64 -0.04 8.04 2.21
C LEU A 64 -0.20 9.50 2.65
N THR A 65 -1.18 10.21 2.06
CA THR A 65 -1.51 11.58 2.49
C THR A 65 -2.05 11.59 3.93
N ALA A 66 -2.89 10.61 4.30
CA ALA A 66 -3.40 10.47 5.68
C ALA A 66 -2.29 10.15 6.69
N LYS A 67 -1.21 9.48 6.25
CA LYS A 67 0.03 9.27 7.02
C LYS A 67 0.92 10.52 7.10
N GLY A 68 0.51 11.64 6.50
CA GLY A 68 1.21 12.92 6.57
C GLY A 68 2.16 13.20 5.42
N MET A 69 2.23 12.35 4.38
CA MET A 69 3.06 12.64 3.21
C MET A 69 2.50 13.81 2.41
N GLY A 70 3.39 14.68 1.92
CA GLY A 70 3.02 15.80 1.07
C GLY A 70 2.61 15.36 -0.33
N PRO A 71 1.80 16.16 -1.06
CA PRO A 71 1.39 15.82 -2.44
C PRO A 71 2.55 15.65 -3.42
N THR A 72 3.68 16.31 -3.17
CA THR A 72 4.91 16.13 -3.96
C THR A 72 5.53 14.77 -3.71
N ASP A 73 5.67 14.36 -2.45
CA ASP A 73 6.30 13.09 -2.07
C ASP A 73 5.45 11.89 -2.51
N VAL A 74 4.12 11.99 -2.34
CA VAL A 74 3.18 11.00 -2.85
C VAL A 74 3.27 10.89 -4.37
N GLY A 75 3.39 12.04 -5.05
CA GLY A 75 3.55 12.07 -6.50
C GLY A 75 4.84 11.39 -6.96
N LEU A 76 5.97 11.68 -6.31
CA LEU A 76 7.24 11.01 -6.59
C LEU A 76 7.17 9.51 -6.34
N TYR A 77 6.52 9.10 -5.24
CA TYR A 77 6.37 7.70 -4.88
C TYR A 77 5.56 6.90 -5.91
N LEU A 78 4.49 7.49 -6.44
CA LEU A 78 3.59 6.84 -7.41
C LEU A 78 3.95 7.12 -8.87
N GLY A 79 4.94 7.96 -9.16
CA GLY A 79 5.21 8.42 -10.54
C GLY A 79 4.12 9.34 -11.11
N ILE A 80 3.38 10.04 -10.25
CA ILE A 80 2.23 10.88 -10.58
C ILE A 80 2.55 12.35 -10.28
N THR A 81 2.03 13.30 -11.06
CA THR A 81 2.25 14.72 -10.78
C THR A 81 1.56 15.17 -9.49
N LYS A 82 2.18 16.09 -8.73
CA LYS A 82 1.56 16.70 -7.55
C LYS A 82 0.20 17.36 -7.83
N GLY A 83 -0.01 17.87 -9.04
CA GLY A 83 -1.28 18.47 -9.47
C GLY A 83 -2.41 17.45 -9.56
N THR A 84 -2.09 16.25 -10.03
CA THR A 84 -3.00 15.11 -10.04
C THR A 84 -3.38 14.68 -8.61
N ILE A 85 -2.41 14.58 -7.69
CA ILE A 85 -2.68 14.24 -6.29
C ILE A 85 -3.61 15.28 -5.64
N ARG A 86 -3.35 16.57 -5.86
CA ARG A 86 -4.23 17.66 -5.38
C ARG A 86 -5.64 17.53 -5.96
N THR A 87 -5.75 17.31 -7.27
CA THR A 87 -7.04 17.15 -7.95
C THR A 87 -7.86 16.00 -7.35
N TRP A 88 -7.23 14.88 -7.01
CA TRP A 88 -7.91 13.76 -6.36
C TRP A 88 -8.38 14.09 -4.96
N ARG A 89 -7.52 14.69 -4.15
CA ARG A 89 -7.86 15.15 -2.80
C ARG A 89 -9.03 16.12 -2.82
N ASP A 90 -8.98 17.12 -3.70
CA ASP A 90 -10.00 18.17 -3.81
C ASP A 90 -11.33 17.60 -4.33
N LYS A 91 -11.29 16.50 -5.09
CA LYS A 91 -12.47 15.71 -5.49
C LYS A 91 -12.92 14.69 -4.44
N GLY A 92 -12.29 14.65 -3.26
CA GLY A 92 -12.63 13.76 -2.16
C GLY A 92 -12.25 12.30 -2.39
N TRP A 93 -11.15 12.04 -3.12
CA TRP A 93 -10.62 10.69 -3.37
C TRP A 93 -11.61 9.74 -4.06
N LYS A 94 -12.55 10.28 -4.84
CA LYS A 94 -13.58 9.49 -5.50
C LYS A 94 -12.96 8.52 -6.51
N VAL A 95 -13.13 7.24 -6.24
CA VAL A 95 -12.92 6.16 -7.20
C VAL A 95 -14.19 6.01 -8.02
N ARG A 96 -14.10 6.10 -9.35
CA ARG A 96 -15.26 5.83 -10.21
C ARG A 96 -15.45 4.31 -10.25
N PRO A 97 -16.62 3.76 -9.87
CA PRO A 97 -16.92 2.34 -10.06
C PRO A 97 -16.80 1.99 -11.54
N LEU A 98 -16.38 0.77 -11.87
CA LEU A 98 -16.55 0.28 -13.23
C LEU A 98 -18.05 0.38 -13.55
N GLY A 99 -18.39 1.17 -14.58
CA GLY A 99 -19.72 1.05 -15.16
C GLY A 99 -19.93 -0.42 -15.52
N ARG A 100 -21.09 -0.98 -15.17
CA ARG A 100 -21.45 -2.39 -15.44
C ARG A 100 -20.85 -2.80 -16.79
N PRO A 101 -20.23 -4.00 -16.91
CA PRO A 101 -19.75 -4.46 -18.20
C PRO A 101 -20.89 -4.30 -19.19
N ALA A 102 -20.65 -3.61 -20.30
CA ALA A 102 -21.63 -3.43 -21.35
C ALA A 102 -22.19 -4.82 -21.66
N LYS A 103 -23.51 -5.02 -21.47
CA LYS A 103 -24.16 -6.26 -21.86
C LYS A 103 -23.71 -6.55 -23.28
N ALA A 104 -23.00 -7.65 -23.49
CA ALA A 104 -22.74 -8.18 -24.82
C ALA A 104 -24.11 -8.35 -25.47
N VAL A 105 -24.41 -7.48 -26.43
CA VAL A 105 -25.57 -7.62 -27.30
C VAL A 105 -25.28 -8.89 -28.10
N ARG A 106 -26.08 -9.93 -27.84
CA ARG A 106 -26.12 -11.15 -28.65
C ARG A 106 -26.81 -10.86 -29.98
#